data_AF-A0A8T2PT55-F1
#
_entry.id   AF-A0A8T2PT55-F1
#
_cell.length_a   1.000
_cell.length_b   1.000
_cell.length_c   1.000
_cell.angle_alpha   90.00
_cell.angle_beta   90.00
_cell.angle_gamma   90.00
#
_symmetry.space_group_name_H-M   'P 1'
#
loop_
_entity.id
_entity.type
_entity.pdbx_description
1 polymer ?
#
loop_
_entity_poly.entity_id
_entity_poly.type
_entity_poly.pdbx_seq_one_letter_code
_entity_poly.pdbx_strand_id
1 'polypeptide(L)'
;MVDDIRAEEIADKVYNLYNGYTSGKEQQTAYNTLMEISPPMLYRVQHHYNSHYEKFGDFVWRSEDELGPSSAVADSTLRGVGAAEGSRNTSFDRRAQERMRVALPHCVKAMKAHLILRRVERISRYCGALLRSAYIQSRTDTVPYIFCRREDMLPSSSVWHSSLQDMQVSCTEKLMSVPRNTYGDSKLR
;
A
#
# COMPACT_ATOMS: atom_id res chain seq x y z
N MET A 1 -2.06 11.58 -6.07
CA MET A 1 -3.52 11.71 -6.25
C MET A 1 -4.19 10.59 -5.50
N VAL A 2 -5.29 10.91 -4.80
CA VAL A 2 -6.07 9.94 -4.04
C VAL A 2 -7.51 10.10 -4.48
N ASP A 3 -8.13 8.98 -4.86
CA ASP A 3 -9.55 8.90 -5.19
C ASP A 3 -10.28 8.46 -3.92
N ASP A 4 -10.98 9.40 -3.29
CA ASP A 4 -11.58 9.20 -1.97
C ASP A 4 -12.75 8.21 -2.01
N ILE A 5 -13.55 8.26 -3.07
CA ILE A 5 -14.69 7.37 -3.29
C ILE A 5 -14.19 5.94 -3.45
N ARG A 6 -13.19 5.75 -4.32
CA ARG A 6 -12.59 4.43 -4.52
C ARG A 6 -11.91 3.90 -3.26
N ALA A 7 -11.35 4.77 -2.41
CA ALA A 7 -10.76 4.36 -1.14
C ALA A 7 -11.83 3.84 -0.15
N GLU A 8 -12.99 4.50 -0.08
CA GLU A 8 -14.13 4.08 0.74
C GLU A 8 -14.69 2.72 0.25
N GLU A 9 -14.89 2.56 -1.07
CA GLU A 9 -15.34 1.29 -1.67
C GLU A 9 -14.38 0.13 -1.37
N ILE A 10 -13.07 0.37 -1.40
CA ILE A 10 -12.07 -0.65 -1.07
C ILE A 10 -12.11 -0.99 0.42
N ALA A 11 -12.34 -0.01 1.30
CA ALA A 11 -12.46 -0.25 2.74
C ALA A 11 -13.64 -1.17 3.04
N ASP A 12 -14.81 -0.89 2.43
CA ASP A 12 -16.00 -1.73 2.55
C ASP A 12 -15.77 -3.13 1.98
N LYS A 13 -15.14 -3.22 0.80
CA LYS A 13 -14.79 -4.50 0.20
C LYS A 13 -13.88 -5.33 1.11
N VAL A 14 -12.85 -4.72 1.71
CA VAL A 14 -11.93 -5.42 2.61
C VAL A 14 -12.63 -5.86 3.89
N TYR A 15 -13.49 -5.01 4.46
CA TYR A 15 -14.32 -5.39 5.61
C TYR A 15 -15.21 -6.60 5.31
N ASN A 16 -15.86 -6.61 4.15
CA ASN A 16 -16.68 -7.75 3.72
C ASN A 16 -15.84 -9.01 3.49
N LEU A 17 -14.63 -8.89 2.94
CA LEU A 17 -13.71 -10.01 2.77
C LEU A 17 -13.18 -10.56 4.10
N TYR A 18 -13.02 -9.71 5.12
CA TYR A 18 -12.62 -10.13 6.47
C TYR A 18 -13.76 -10.82 7.23
N ASN A 19 -15.01 -10.43 7.01
CA ASN A 19 -16.17 -11.09 7.63
C ASN A 19 -16.72 -12.26 6.81
N GLY A 20 -16.35 -12.38 5.54
CA GLY A 20 -16.59 -13.55 4.71
C GLY A 20 -15.77 -14.71 5.25
N TYR A 21 -16.34 -15.44 6.22
CA TYR A 21 -15.68 -16.48 7.01
C TYR A 21 -14.73 -17.39 6.20
N THR A 22 -13.43 -17.07 6.25
CA THR A 22 -12.28 -17.98 6.15
C THR A 22 -12.09 -18.78 4.85
N SER A 23 -12.32 -18.21 3.66
CA SER A 23 -11.74 -18.79 2.44
C SER A 23 -10.32 -18.26 2.22
N GLY A 24 -9.33 -19.15 2.05
CA GLY A 24 -7.97 -18.75 1.65
C GLY A 24 -7.93 -17.94 0.35
N LYS A 25 -8.97 -18.06 -0.50
CA LYS A 25 -9.15 -17.25 -1.69
C LYS A 25 -9.49 -15.79 -1.35
N GLU A 26 -10.38 -15.56 -0.39
CA GLU A 26 -10.79 -14.21 0.04
C GLU A 26 -9.64 -13.48 0.72
N GLN A 27 -8.88 -14.18 1.56
CA GLN A 27 -7.64 -13.65 2.17
C GLN A 27 -6.63 -13.21 1.09
N GLN A 28 -6.42 -14.03 0.06
CA GLN A 28 -5.51 -13.68 -1.02
C GLN A 28 -6.06 -12.53 -1.88
N THR A 29 -7.36 -12.47 -2.13
CA THR A 29 -8.00 -11.35 -2.83
C THR A 29 -7.89 -10.04 -2.06
N ALA A 30 -8.08 -10.05 -0.74
CA ALA A 30 -7.89 -8.88 0.12
C ALA A 30 -6.43 -8.40 0.08
N TYR A 31 -5.48 -9.32 0.25
CA TYR A 31 -4.06 -9.00 0.17
C TYR A 31 -3.65 -8.41 -1.18
N ASN A 32 -4.08 -9.02 -2.30
CA ASN A 32 -3.78 -8.52 -3.64
C ASN A 32 -4.36 -7.11 -3.84
N THR A 33 -5.62 -6.89 -3.44
CA THR A 33 -6.26 -5.58 -3.55
C THR A 33 -5.48 -4.49 -2.79
N LEU A 34 -5.02 -4.79 -1.57
CA LEU A 34 -4.25 -3.85 -0.74
C LEU A 34 -2.81 -3.62 -1.27
N MET A 35 -2.23 -4.60 -1.97
CA MET A 35 -0.90 -4.49 -2.55
C MET A 35 -0.87 -3.80 -3.91
N GLU A 36 -1.96 -3.87 -4.67
CA GLU A 36 -2.13 -3.23 -5.98
C GLU A 36 -2.28 -1.70 -5.89
N ILE A 37 -2.85 -1.19 -4.80
CA ILE A 37 -3.08 0.25 -4.61
C ILE A 37 -1.82 1.00 -4.13
N SER A 38 -1.70 2.28 -4.48
CA SER A 38 -0.57 3.11 -4.05
C SER A 38 -0.56 3.33 -2.52
N PRO A 39 0.60 3.61 -1.89
CA PRO A 39 0.64 3.85 -0.44
C PRO A 39 -0.31 4.95 0.06
N PRO A 40 -0.44 6.12 -0.60
CA PRO A 40 -1.41 7.14 -0.18
C PRO A 40 -2.87 6.67 -0.26
N MET A 41 -3.21 5.82 -1.24
CA MET A 41 -4.53 5.19 -1.33
C MET A 41 -4.74 4.22 -0.17
N LEU A 42 -3.74 3.38 0.16
CA LEU A 42 -3.82 2.44 1.28
C LEU A 42 -4.02 3.15 2.61
N TYR A 43 -3.34 4.27 2.84
CA TYR A 43 -3.55 5.11 4.03
C TYR A 43 -5.00 5.63 4.10
N ARG A 44 -5.56 6.01 2.96
CA ARG A 44 -6.93 6.51 2.90
C ARG A 44 -7.96 5.40 3.13
N VAL A 45 -7.72 4.20 2.59
CA VAL A 45 -8.51 2.99 2.88
C VAL A 45 -8.50 2.70 4.38
N GLN A 46 -7.33 2.74 5.02
CA GLN A 46 -7.21 2.56 6.48
C GLN A 46 -8.03 3.60 7.25
N HIS A 47 -7.97 4.87 6.84
CA HIS A 47 -8.74 5.94 7.47
C HIS A 47 -10.25 5.67 7.40
N HIS A 48 -10.78 5.34 6.22
CA HIS A 48 -12.20 5.00 6.04
C HIS A 48 -12.58 3.73 6.80
N TYR A 49 -11.75 2.70 6.73
CA TYR A 49 -11.99 1.45 7.46
C TYR A 49 -12.14 1.71 8.97
N ASN A 50 -11.22 2.45 9.56
CA ASN A 50 -11.29 2.77 10.99
C ASN A 50 -12.51 3.66 11.30
N SER A 51 -12.82 4.65 10.45
CA SER A 51 -14.00 5.49 10.63
C SER A 51 -15.31 4.69 10.76
N HIS A 52 -15.47 3.63 9.95
CA HIS A 52 -16.71 2.83 9.93
C HIS A 52 -16.68 1.60 10.85
N TYR A 53 -15.51 0.96 11.00
CA TYR A 53 -15.40 -0.40 11.52
C TYR A 53 -14.47 -0.55 12.74
N GLU A 54 -13.87 0.53 13.26
CA GLU A 54 -12.97 0.47 14.43
C GLU A 54 -13.61 -0.22 15.66
N LYS A 55 -14.92 -0.09 15.83
CA LYS A 55 -15.70 -0.81 16.86
C LYS A 55 -15.58 -2.34 16.79
N PHE A 56 -15.19 -2.90 15.64
CA PHE A 56 -15.03 -4.33 15.39
C PHE A 56 -13.55 -4.74 15.26
N GLY A 57 -12.63 -3.88 15.70
CA GLY A 57 -11.19 -4.03 15.54
C GLY A 57 -10.66 -3.05 14.50
N ASP A 58 -9.56 -2.37 14.84
CA ASP A 58 -8.90 -1.47 13.91
C ASP A 58 -8.34 -2.23 12.69
N PHE A 59 -8.10 -1.51 11.60
CA PHE A 59 -7.61 -2.08 10.34
C PHE A 59 -6.30 -2.85 10.50
N VAL A 60 -5.39 -2.41 11.37
CA VAL A 60 -4.08 -3.04 11.58
C VAL A 60 -4.28 -4.39 12.24
N TRP A 61 -4.99 -4.40 13.37
CA TRP A 61 -5.31 -5.58 14.15
C TRP A 61 -6.11 -6.58 13.33
N ARG A 62 -7.13 -6.14 12.59
CA ARG A 62 -7.92 -7.01 11.71
C ARG A 62 -7.11 -7.57 10.55
N SER A 63 -6.20 -6.77 9.98
CA SER A 63 -5.29 -7.27 8.94
C SER A 63 -4.33 -8.32 9.50
N GLU A 64 -3.85 -8.16 10.74
CA GLU A 64 -2.99 -9.14 11.40
C GLU A 64 -3.74 -10.42 11.80
N ASP A 65 -5.01 -10.34 12.17
CA ASP A 65 -5.81 -11.53 12.52
C ASP A 65 -6.24 -12.33 11.28
N GLU A 66 -6.74 -11.63 10.25
CA GLU A 66 -7.31 -12.26 9.05
C GLU A 66 -6.27 -12.61 7.99
N LEU A 67 -5.18 -11.84 7.90
CA LEU A 67 -4.08 -12.07 6.95
C LEU A 67 -2.79 -12.54 7.64
N GLY A 68 -2.66 -12.37 8.96
CA GLY A 68 -1.60 -12.94 9.77
C GLY A 68 -2.03 -14.28 10.39
N PRO A 69 -1.44 -14.74 11.50
CA PRO A 69 -1.62 -16.10 11.96
C PRO A 69 -3.05 -16.32 12.45
N SER A 70 -3.89 -16.94 11.63
CA SER A 70 -5.18 -17.44 12.07
C SER A 70 -4.99 -18.37 13.28
N SER A 71 -5.50 -17.95 14.43
CA SER A 71 -5.67 -18.76 15.63
C SER A 71 -6.45 -20.06 15.37
N ALA A 72 -7.11 -20.17 14.21
CA ALA A 72 -7.90 -21.33 13.77
C ALA A 72 -7.11 -22.54 13.21
N VAL A 73 -5.77 -22.53 13.16
CA VAL A 73 -4.98 -23.73 12.76
C VAL A 73 -4.12 -24.30 13.89
N ALA A 74 -4.21 -23.73 15.10
CA ALA A 74 -3.52 -24.27 16.27
C ALA A 74 -4.27 -25.43 16.95
N ASP A 75 -5.58 -25.59 16.73
CA ASP A 75 -6.41 -26.49 17.55
C ASP A 75 -6.74 -27.86 16.89
N SER A 76 -6.58 -28.01 15.57
CA SER A 76 -6.91 -29.27 14.88
C SER A 76 -5.73 -30.26 14.75
N THR A 77 -4.49 -29.84 15.03
CA THR A 77 -3.30 -30.73 14.95
C THR A 77 -2.94 -31.40 16.29
N LEU A 78 -3.61 -31.02 17.40
CA LEU A 78 -3.41 -31.64 18.71
C LEU A 78 -4.34 -32.83 19.01
N ARG A 79 -5.26 -33.18 18.09
CA ARG A 79 -6.25 -34.26 18.28
C ARG A 79 -6.07 -35.47 17.36
N GLY A 80 -4.85 -35.75 16.91
CA GLY A 80 -4.58 -36.84 15.94
C GLY A 80 -3.34 -37.70 16.16
N VAL A 81 -2.58 -37.56 17.26
CA VAL A 81 -1.38 -38.40 17.49
C VAL A 81 -1.53 -39.18 18.79
N GLY A 82 -2.42 -40.17 18.74
CA GLY A 82 -2.60 -41.17 19.76
C GLY A 82 -2.66 -42.57 19.14
N ALA A 83 -1.57 -43.03 18.54
CA ALA A 83 -1.28 -44.47 18.35
C ALA A 83 0.09 -44.65 17.68
N ALA A 84 1.04 -45.25 18.43
CA ALA A 84 2.07 -46.21 17.99
C ALA A 84 3.39 -46.00 18.74
N GLU A 85 3.62 -46.84 19.75
CA GLU A 85 4.92 -47.11 20.34
C GLU A 85 5.89 -47.71 19.30
N GLY A 86 7.17 -47.33 19.36
CA GLY A 86 8.19 -47.87 18.47
C GLY A 86 9.56 -47.23 18.67
N SER A 87 10.26 -47.71 19.70
CA SER A 87 11.62 -47.38 20.11
C SER A 87 12.65 -47.29 18.96
N ARG A 88 13.36 -46.15 18.85
CA ARG A 88 14.80 -46.10 18.51
C ARG A 88 15.41 -44.71 18.72
N ASN A 89 16.47 -44.68 19.52
CA ASN A 89 17.27 -43.52 19.91
C ASN A 89 17.91 -42.79 18.70
N THR A 90 17.41 -41.60 18.40
CA THR A 90 18.21 -40.46 17.90
C THR A 90 17.72 -39.21 18.62
N SER A 91 18.36 -38.89 19.74
CA SER A 91 17.98 -37.80 20.66
C SER A 91 18.44 -36.41 20.20
N PHE A 92 18.98 -36.29 18.98
CA PHE A 92 19.26 -35.01 18.35
C PHE A 92 18.18 -34.70 17.32
N ASP A 93 17.26 -33.85 17.79
CA ASP A 93 16.62 -32.81 17.01
C ASP A 93 15.32 -33.06 16.23
N ARG A 94 14.50 -34.02 16.66
CA ARG A 94 13.07 -33.98 16.27
C ARG A 94 12.35 -32.74 16.82
N ARG A 95 12.76 -32.23 17.99
CA ARG A 95 12.13 -31.06 18.64
C ARG A 95 12.45 -29.74 17.95
N ALA A 96 13.68 -29.47 17.47
CA ALA A 96 13.91 -28.27 16.67
C ALA A 96 13.51 -28.46 15.20
N GLN A 97 13.50 -29.68 14.65
CA GLN A 97 12.94 -29.92 13.31
C GLN A 97 11.40 -29.73 13.27
N GLU A 98 10.68 -30.12 14.32
CA GLU A 98 9.24 -29.81 14.49
C GLU A 98 9.00 -28.32 14.72
N ARG A 99 9.82 -27.66 15.57
CA ARG A 99 9.75 -26.19 15.79
C ARG A 99 10.05 -25.40 14.51
N MET A 100 10.96 -25.86 13.67
CA MET A 100 11.31 -25.21 12.41
C MET A 100 10.25 -25.44 11.32
N ARG A 101 9.58 -26.61 11.30
CA ARG A 101 8.42 -26.86 10.41
C ARG A 101 7.19 -26.05 10.78
N VAL A 102 6.97 -25.78 12.06
CA VAL A 102 5.87 -24.91 12.54
C VAL A 102 6.25 -23.43 12.39
N ALA A 103 7.52 -23.05 12.56
CA ALA A 103 7.98 -21.66 12.45
C ALA A 103 7.97 -21.11 11.01
N LEU A 104 8.25 -21.94 9.99
CA LEU A 104 8.28 -21.47 8.59
C LEU A 104 6.93 -20.89 8.08
N PRO A 105 5.77 -21.58 8.23
CA PRO A 105 4.49 -21.02 7.81
C PRO A 105 3.98 -19.88 8.71
N HIS A 106 4.46 -19.79 9.96
CA HIS A 106 4.18 -18.66 10.85
C HIS A 106 4.95 -17.39 10.45
N CYS A 107 6.21 -17.52 9.98
CA CYS A 107 7.01 -16.38 9.48
C CYS A 107 6.49 -15.80 8.16
N VAL A 108 6.06 -16.65 7.21
CA VAL A 108 5.61 -16.18 5.88
C VAL A 108 4.28 -15.41 5.95
N LYS A 109 3.42 -15.69 6.94
CA LYS A 109 2.09 -15.07 7.09
C LYS A 109 2.10 -13.78 7.93
N ALA A 110 2.91 -13.72 8.99
CA ALA A 110 3.23 -12.46 9.69
C ALA A 110 3.81 -11.39 8.73
N MET A 111 4.44 -11.85 7.64
CA MET A 111 4.99 -10.98 6.60
C MET A 111 3.91 -10.22 5.81
N LYS A 112 2.70 -10.76 5.61
CA LYS A 112 1.69 -10.13 4.74
C LYS A 112 1.13 -8.83 5.33
N ALA A 113 0.66 -8.88 6.58
CA ALA A 113 0.19 -7.69 7.29
C ALA A 113 1.34 -6.68 7.47
N HIS A 114 2.52 -7.14 7.87
CA HIS A 114 3.70 -6.28 8.02
C HIS A 114 4.13 -5.59 6.71
N LEU A 115 4.01 -6.26 5.56
CA LEU A 115 4.29 -5.66 4.25
C LEU A 115 3.28 -4.56 3.88
N ILE A 116 2.00 -4.74 4.25
CA ILE A 116 0.96 -3.73 4.05
C ILE A 116 1.25 -2.52 4.96
N LEU A 117 1.52 -2.75 6.24
CA LEU A 117 1.79 -1.70 7.23
C LEU A 117 3.04 -0.89 6.90
N ARG A 118 4.12 -1.54 6.45
CA ARG A 118 5.33 -0.84 5.97
C ARG A 118 5.08 0.11 4.80
N ARG A 119 4.06 -0.13 3.97
CA ARG A 119 3.72 0.80 2.88
C ARG A 119 3.12 2.10 3.43
N VAL A 120 2.32 2.00 4.48
CA VAL A 120 1.72 3.15 5.17
C VAL A 120 2.80 3.98 5.88
N GLU A 121 3.79 3.34 6.51
CA GLU A 121 4.91 4.02 7.18
C GLU A 121 5.81 4.86 6.24
N ARG A 122 5.82 4.56 4.94
CA ARG A 122 6.58 5.33 3.94
C ARG A 122 5.98 6.71 3.65
N ILE A 123 4.81 7.02 4.19
CA ILE A 123 4.14 8.30 3.96
C ILE A 123 4.74 9.36 4.88
N SER A 124 5.07 10.52 4.32
CA SER A 124 5.58 11.64 5.09
C SER A 124 4.56 12.10 6.14
N ARG A 125 5.02 12.65 7.26
CA ARG A 125 4.15 13.19 8.31
C ARG A 125 3.15 14.22 7.76
N TYR A 126 3.59 15.05 6.81
CA TYR A 126 2.75 16.06 6.15
C TYR A 126 1.61 15.41 5.34
N CYS A 127 1.93 14.46 4.46
CA CYS A 127 0.89 13.76 3.70
C CYS A 127 -0.03 12.96 4.61
N GLY A 128 0.49 12.34 5.68
CA GLY A 128 -0.32 11.64 6.67
C GLY A 128 -1.34 12.56 7.36
N ALA A 129 -0.99 13.82 7.64
CA ALA A 129 -1.95 14.80 8.17
C ALA A 129 -3.03 15.16 7.15
N LEU A 130 -2.66 15.44 5.90
CA LEU A 130 -3.61 15.76 4.83
C LEU A 130 -4.54 14.59 4.49
N LEU A 131 -4.04 13.35 4.52
CA LEU A 131 -4.83 12.16 4.20
C LEU A 131 -5.85 11.78 5.29
N ARG A 132 -5.80 12.42 6.46
CA ARG A 132 -6.82 12.31 7.53
C ARG A 132 -7.94 13.34 7.42
N SER A 133 -7.92 14.21 6.40
CA SER A 133 -8.99 15.20 6.18
C SER A 133 -10.35 14.53 6.02
N ALA A 134 -11.45 15.21 6.32
CA ALA A 134 -12.78 14.61 6.23
C ALA A 134 -13.13 14.17 4.80
N TYR A 135 -12.75 14.96 3.81
CA TYR A 135 -12.90 14.60 2.39
C TYR A 135 -11.67 14.98 1.58
N ILE A 136 -11.46 14.26 0.48
CA ILE A 136 -10.43 14.55 -0.51
C ILE A 136 -11.07 14.57 -1.89
N GLN A 137 -10.94 15.67 -2.62
CA GLN A 137 -11.43 15.79 -3.99
C GLN A 137 -10.28 15.92 -4.98
N SER A 138 -10.29 15.10 -6.03
CA SER A 138 -9.35 15.24 -7.13
C SER A 138 -9.82 16.31 -8.12
N ARG A 139 -8.92 17.25 -8.44
CA ARG A 139 -9.10 18.26 -9.49
C ARG A 139 -7.90 18.21 -10.43
N THR A 140 -8.09 18.59 -11.69
CA THR A 140 -6.99 18.79 -12.63
C THR A 140 -6.94 20.25 -13.03
N ASP A 141 -5.81 20.89 -12.77
CA ASP A 141 -5.57 22.27 -13.18
C ASP A 141 -4.83 22.31 -14.50
N THR A 142 -5.19 23.25 -15.36
CA THR A 142 -4.46 23.54 -16.59
C THR A 142 -3.64 24.78 -16.36
N VAL A 143 -2.31 24.65 -16.35
CA VAL A 143 -1.40 25.78 -16.12
C VAL A 143 -0.50 26.02 -17.35
N PRO A 144 -0.32 27.28 -17.77
CA PRO A 144 0.58 27.60 -18.85
C PRO A 144 2.05 27.53 -18.41
N TYR A 145 2.92 27.15 -19.33
CA TYR A 145 4.37 27.21 -19.17
C TYR A 145 5.04 27.58 -20.49
N ILE A 146 6.20 28.23 -20.38
CA ILE A 146 7.00 28.61 -21.53
C ILE A 146 7.93 27.45 -21.86
N PHE A 147 7.86 26.97 -23.11
CA PHE A 147 8.76 25.97 -23.66
C PHE A 147 9.67 26.62 -24.70
N CYS A 148 10.95 26.78 -24.35
CA CYS A 148 11.97 27.35 -25.24
C CYS A 148 12.86 26.26 -25.81
N ARG A 149 13.10 26.33 -27.13
CA ARG A 149 14.09 25.50 -27.83
C ARG A 149 15.12 26.42 -28.48
N ARG A 150 16.39 26.02 -28.42
CA ARG A 150 17.43 26.66 -29.24
C ARG A 150 17.09 26.47 -30.71
N GLU A 151 17.27 27.53 -31.49
CA GLU A 151 17.16 27.48 -32.94
C GLU A 151 18.55 27.12 -33.49
N ASP A 152 18.69 25.94 -34.10
CA ASP A 152 19.98 25.43 -34.58
C ASP A 152 20.40 26.16 -35.85
N MET A 153 21.00 27.34 -35.69
CA MET A 153 21.70 28.03 -36.77
C MET A 153 22.94 28.73 -36.20
N LEU A 154 24.08 28.03 -36.12
CA LEU A 154 25.44 28.49 -36.48
C LEU A 154 26.51 27.39 -36.21
N PRO A 155 27.69 27.43 -36.86
CA PRO A 155 28.43 26.24 -37.30
C PRO A 155 29.34 25.68 -36.21
N SER A 156 29.63 24.38 -36.35
CA SER A 156 30.53 23.55 -35.54
C SER A 156 32.02 23.98 -35.54
N SER A 157 32.34 25.27 -35.65
CA SER A 157 33.73 25.75 -35.71
C SER A 157 33.96 27.02 -34.90
N SER A 158 33.96 26.92 -33.57
CA SER A 158 34.81 27.79 -32.74
C SER A 158 35.06 27.13 -31.38
N VAL A 159 36.33 27.18 -30.96
CA VAL A 159 36.90 26.56 -29.74
C VAL A 159 36.45 27.29 -28.45
N TRP A 160 35.63 28.33 -28.57
CA TRP A 160 35.15 29.13 -27.47
C TRP A 160 33.64 28.94 -27.32
N HIS A 161 33.19 28.54 -26.13
CA HIS A 161 31.76 28.43 -25.83
C HIS A 161 31.09 29.79 -26.04
N SER A 162 30.06 29.82 -26.89
CA SER A 162 29.24 31.01 -27.14
C SER A 162 28.50 31.45 -25.87
N SER A 163 28.34 32.76 -25.66
CA SER A 163 27.56 33.31 -24.56
C SER A 163 26.10 32.84 -24.63
N LEU A 164 25.50 32.51 -23.49
CA LEU A 164 24.09 32.11 -23.40
C LEU A 164 23.12 33.21 -23.86
N GLN A 165 23.56 34.47 -23.88
CA GLN A 165 22.74 35.61 -24.29
C GLN A 165 22.63 35.77 -25.82
N ASP A 166 23.62 35.26 -26.57
CA ASP A 166 23.65 35.36 -28.06
C ASP A 166 22.92 34.20 -28.73
N MET A 167 22.27 33.35 -27.94
CA MET A 167 21.63 32.13 -28.38
C MET A 167 20.21 32.43 -28.88
N GLN A 168 19.98 32.26 -30.18
CA GLN A 168 18.64 32.36 -30.74
C GLN A 168 17.76 31.24 -30.17
N VAL A 169 16.68 31.64 -29.49
CA VAL A 169 15.71 30.73 -28.86
C VAL A 169 14.32 31.00 -29.40
N SER A 170 13.63 29.94 -29.79
CA SER A 170 12.21 29.96 -30.12
C SER A 170 11.43 29.49 -28.88
N CYS A 171 10.64 30.39 -28.31
CA CYS A 171 9.81 30.12 -27.14
C CYS A 171 8.33 30.06 -27.53
N THR A 172 7.65 29.02 -27.06
CA THR A 172 6.21 28.83 -27.28
C THR A 172 5.50 28.60 -25.95
N GLU A 173 4.32 29.19 -25.78
CA GLU A 173 3.47 28.87 -24.64
C GLU A 173 2.82 27.51 -24.84
N LYS A 174 2.88 26.67 -23.80
CA LYS A 174 2.25 25.36 -23.75
C LYS A 174 1.43 25.25 -22.48
N LEU A 175 0.44 24.36 -22.50
CA LEU A 175 -0.38 24.06 -21.32
C LEU A 175 0.02 22.71 -20.75
N MET A 176 0.08 22.59 -19.43
CA MET A 176 0.21 21.32 -18.72
C MET A 176 -0.99 21.07 -17.82
N SER A 177 -1.45 19.82 -17.80
CA SER A 177 -2.50 19.35 -16.90
C SER A 177 -1.87 18.81 -15.62
N VAL A 178 -2.11 19.47 -14.50
CA VAL A 178 -1.55 19.15 -13.19
C VAL A 178 -2.66 18.63 -12.28
N PRO A 179 -2.70 17.33 -11.98
CA PRO A 179 -3.68 16.78 -11.06
C PRO A 179 -3.32 17.17 -9.62
N ARG A 180 -4.30 17.68 -8.87
CA ARG A 180 -4.19 18.11 -7.47
C ARG A 180 -5.29 17.51 -6.61
N ASN A 181 -4.95 17.18 -5.37
CA ASN A 181 -5.94 16.89 -4.35
C ASN A 181 -6.33 18.20 -3.65
N THR A 182 -7.63 18.37 -3.42
CA THR A 182 -8.21 19.38 -2.54
C THR A 182 -8.63 18.69 -1.25
N TYR A 183 -8.24 19.23 -0.11
CA TYR A 183 -8.48 18.67 1.21
C TYR A 183 -9.37 19.62 1.99
N GLY A 184 -10.32 19.08 2.75
CA GLY A 184 -11.11 19.92 3.65
C GLY A 184 -11.85 19.14 4.73
N ASP A 185 -12.51 19.89 5.60
CA ASP A 185 -13.17 19.40 6.81
C ASP A 185 -14.67 19.13 6.64
N SER A 186 -15.29 19.66 5.58
CA SER A 186 -16.69 19.37 5.21
C SER A 186 -16.90 19.51 3.69
N LYS A 187 -17.72 18.63 3.08
CA LYS A 187 -18.01 18.64 1.62
C LYS A 187 -18.63 19.95 1.09
N LEU A 188 -18.86 20.96 1.93
CA LEU A 188 -19.69 22.13 1.67
C LEU A 188 -18.93 23.47 1.64
N ARG A 189 -17.60 23.50 1.55
CA ARG A 189 -16.88 24.77 1.35
C ARG A 189 -15.58 24.65 0.58
#